data_AF-A0A2G2EE33-F1
#
_entry.id   AF-A0A2G2EE33-F1
#
_cell.length_a   1.000
_cell.length_b   1.000
_cell.length_c   1.000
_cell.angle_alpha   90.00
_cell.angle_beta   90.00
_cell.angle_gamma   90.00
#
_symmetry.space_group_name_H-M   'P 1'
#
loop_
_entity.id
_entity.type
_entity.pdbx_description
1 polymer ?
#
loop_
_entity_poly.entity_id
_entity_poly.type
_entity_poly.pdbx_seq_one_letter_code
_entity_poly.pdbx_strand_id
1 'polypeptide(L)'
;MTQTPEERKAFLAEFNEIAKYTATVLHGDDVSKVRIKQIKQYFNRTFNMLNRIALKEEITNKSFKYGYGGKILVRKVMLEIGTIERIPESTTKALYRLKIHPGEINLELVSRIIVEVYLSRNDIREL
;
A
#
# COMPACT_ATOMS: atom_id res chain seq x y z
N MET A 1 18.32 -5.23 9.33
CA MET A 1 19.43 -4.42 8.80
C MET A 1 19.30 -3.02 9.37
N THR A 2 20.33 -2.50 10.02
CA THR A 2 20.37 -1.15 10.59
C THR A 2 20.71 -0.17 9.46
N GLN A 3 19.74 0.63 9.01
CA GLN A 3 19.98 1.68 8.02
C GLN A 3 20.94 2.72 8.58
N THR A 4 21.85 3.22 7.74
CA THR A 4 22.72 4.35 8.12
C THR A 4 21.89 5.63 8.29
N PRO A 5 22.38 6.64 9.02
CA PRO A 5 21.71 7.94 9.12
C PRO A 5 21.47 8.59 7.75
N GLU A 6 22.39 8.40 6.81
CA GLU A 6 22.33 8.95 5.45
C GLU A 6 21.25 8.26 4.62
N GLU A 7 21.21 6.92 4.64
CA GLU A 7 20.15 6.13 4.00
C GLU A 7 18.78 6.48 4.57
N ARG A 8 18.69 6.64 5.89
CA ARG A 8 17.45 7.07 6.54
C ARG A 8 17.02 8.47 6.09
N LYS A 9 17.96 9.40 5.94
CA LYS A 9 17.68 10.76 5.48
C LYS A 9 17.19 10.74 4.03
N ALA A 10 17.84 9.98 3.16
CA ALA A 10 17.44 9.81 1.76
C ALA A 10 16.03 9.21 1.67
N PHE A 11 15.76 8.13 2.40
CA PHE A 11 14.43 7.51 2.47
C PHE A 11 13.36 8.50 2.95
N LEU A 12 13.64 9.30 3.98
CA LEU A 12 12.68 10.29 4.47
C LEU A 12 12.41 11.40 3.45
N ALA A 13 13.41 11.80 2.67
CA ALA A 13 13.22 12.78 1.60
C ALA A 13 12.29 12.21 0.51
N GLU A 14 12.60 11.01 0.00
CA GLU A 14 11.80 10.30 -0.99
C GLU A 14 10.35 10.08 -0.50
N PHE A 15 10.20 9.62 0.75
CA PHE A 15 8.90 9.45 1.40
C PHE A 15 8.09 10.74 1.48
N ASN A 16 8.74 11.85 1.80
CA ASN A 16 8.05 13.14 1.86
C ASN A 16 7.59 13.62 0.49
N GLU A 17 8.42 13.43 -0.53
CA GLU A 17 8.14 13.79 -1.91
C GLU A 17 6.98 12.96 -2.46
N ILE A 18 7.06 11.63 -2.38
CA ILE A 18 6.04 10.77 -2.94
C ILE A 18 4.70 10.89 -2.20
N ALA A 19 4.71 11.11 -0.88
CA ALA A 19 3.48 11.35 -0.13
C ALA A 19 2.84 12.69 -0.52
N LYS A 20 3.64 13.72 -0.84
CA LYS A 20 3.12 14.98 -1.37
C LYS A 20 2.54 14.77 -2.77
N TYR A 21 3.28 14.12 -3.67
CA TYR A 21 2.81 13.78 -5.02
C TYR A 21 1.48 13.02 -4.98
N THR A 22 1.39 11.96 -4.17
CA THR A 22 0.17 11.17 -3.99
C THR A 22 -1.00 12.03 -3.49
N ALA A 23 -0.74 12.94 -2.55
CA ALA A 23 -1.76 13.85 -2.05
C ALA A 23 -2.24 14.82 -3.14
N THR A 24 -1.34 15.33 -3.96
CA THR A 24 -1.65 16.20 -5.11
C THR A 24 -2.46 15.45 -6.17
N VAL A 25 -2.08 14.22 -6.52
CA VAL A 25 -2.85 13.37 -7.45
C VAL A 25 -4.30 13.18 -6.98
N LEU A 26 -4.51 12.98 -5.67
CA LEU A 26 -5.83 12.70 -5.12
C LEU A 26 -6.68 13.95 -4.84
N HIS A 27 -6.06 15.12 -4.68
CA HIS A 27 -6.73 16.31 -4.14
C HIS A 27 -6.45 17.61 -4.89
N GLY A 28 -5.63 17.59 -5.93
CA GLY A 28 -5.16 18.77 -6.66
C GLY A 28 -3.97 19.48 -6.00
N ASP A 29 -3.50 20.53 -6.67
CA ASP A 29 -2.28 21.27 -6.30
C ASP A 29 -2.38 22.00 -4.95
N ASP A 30 -3.59 22.45 -4.58
CA ASP A 30 -3.85 23.19 -3.33
C ASP A 30 -4.04 22.28 -2.10
N VAL A 31 -3.46 21.08 -2.13
CA VAL A 31 -3.62 20.10 -1.05
C VAL A 31 -3.03 20.59 0.28
N SER A 32 -3.86 20.55 1.32
CA SER A 32 -3.46 21.05 2.63
C SER A 32 -2.39 20.18 3.31
N LYS A 33 -1.57 20.79 4.18
CA LYS A 33 -0.56 20.09 5.00
C LYS A 33 -1.17 18.96 5.85
N VAL A 34 -2.41 19.15 6.32
CA VAL A 34 -3.15 18.13 7.08
C VAL A 34 -3.42 16.90 6.22
N ARG A 35 -3.80 17.10 4.95
CA ARG A 35 -4.07 16.00 4.03
C ARG A 35 -2.80 15.23 3.68
N ILE A 36 -1.68 15.93 3.43
CA ILE A 36 -0.37 15.30 3.23
C ILE A 36 0.01 14.43 4.45
N LYS A 37 -0.24 14.92 5.67
CA LYS A 37 0.00 14.14 6.91
C LYS A 37 -0.86 12.89 6.97
N GLN A 38 -2.13 12.96 6.55
CA GLN A 38 -3.00 11.78 6.46
C GLN A 38 -2.48 10.76 5.43
N ILE A 39 -2.06 11.21 4.25
CA ILE A 39 -1.46 10.35 3.23
C ILE A 39 -0.22 9.63 3.78
N LYS A 40 0.68 10.32 4.49
CA LYS A 40 1.83 9.69 5.16
C LYS A 40 1.42 8.59 6.15
N GLN A 41 0.30 8.75 6.85
CA GLN A 41 -0.23 7.69 7.71
C GLN A 41 -0.71 6.48 6.90
N TYR A 42 -1.30 6.70 5.72
CA TYR A 42 -1.72 5.63 4.83
C TYR A 42 -0.52 4.88 4.25
N PHE A 43 0.55 5.58 3.88
CA PHE A 43 1.81 4.97 3.49
C PHE A 43 2.37 4.08 4.60
N ASN A 44 2.54 4.61 5.82
CA ASN A 44 3.09 3.84 6.93
C ASN A 44 2.28 2.57 7.21
N ARG A 45 0.94 2.67 7.17
CA ARG A 45 0.05 1.51 7.36
C ARG A 45 0.24 0.46 6.27
N THR A 46 0.23 0.88 5.02
CA THR A 46 0.29 0.00 3.85
C THR A 46 1.69 -0.59 3.68
N PHE A 47 2.75 0.21 3.76
CA PHE A 47 4.14 -0.25 3.69
C PHE A 47 4.46 -1.27 4.80
N ASN A 48 4.07 -1.00 6.05
CA ASN A 48 4.27 -1.96 7.14
C ASN A 48 3.44 -3.22 6.98
N MET A 49 2.25 -3.14 6.37
CA MET A 49 1.46 -4.31 6.03
C MET A 49 2.18 -5.14 4.96
N LEU A 50 2.61 -4.53 3.86
CA LEU A 50 3.31 -5.21 2.76
C LEU A 50 4.56 -5.94 3.23
N ASN A 51 5.42 -5.25 4.00
CA ASN A 51 6.62 -5.87 4.56
C ASN A 51 6.29 -7.07 5.47
N ARG A 52 5.20 -7.02 6.23
CA ARG A 52 4.77 -8.15 7.09
C ARG A 52 4.20 -9.34 6.30
N ILE A 53 3.53 -9.08 5.18
CA ILE A 53 2.98 -10.16 4.35
C ILE A 53 4.03 -10.77 3.44
N ALA A 54 5.06 -10.01 3.05
CA ALA A 54 6.17 -10.47 2.23
C ALA A 54 7.04 -11.55 2.89
N LEU A 55 6.98 -11.63 4.22
CA LEU A 55 7.66 -12.67 5.01
C LEU A 55 6.86 -13.97 5.10
N LYS A 56 5.73 -14.08 4.40
CA LYS A 56 4.82 -15.23 4.48
C LYS A 56 4.73 -15.92 3.14
N GLU A 57 4.79 -17.24 3.14
CA GLU A 57 4.51 -18.07 1.96
C GLU A 57 3.03 -17.97 1.56
N GLU A 58 2.13 -17.99 2.56
CA GLU A 58 0.70 -17.91 2.37
C GLU A 58 0.06 -16.82 3.24
N ILE A 59 -0.89 -16.10 2.65
CA ILE A 59 -1.53 -14.93 3.22
C ILE A 59 -3.02 -15.21 3.36
N THR A 60 -3.63 -14.79 4.48
CA THR A 60 -5.07 -14.90 4.70
C THR A 60 -5.72 -13.52 4.71
N ASN A 61 -7.05 -13.48 4.71
CA ASN A 61 -7.82 -12.23 4.88
C ASN A 61 -7.40 -11.39 6.10
N LYS A 62 -6.87 -12.01 7.17
CA LYS A 62 -6.44 -11.29 8.37
C LYS A 62 -5.13 -10.53 8.16
N SER A 63 -4.29 -10.95 7.22
CA SER A 63 -3.03 -10.29 6.91
C SER A 63 -3.21 -8.84 6.42
N PHE A 64 -4.35 -8.55 5.80
CA PHE A 64 -4.69 -7.22 5.28
C PHE A 64 -5.26 -6.25 6.31
N LYS A 65 -5.41 -6.65 7.59
CA LYS A 65 -6.09 -5.87 8.64
C LYS A 65 -5.57 -4.45 8.79
N TYR A 66 -4.27 -4.24 8.56
CA TYR A 66 -3.61 -2.96 8.78
C TYR A 66 -3.44 -2.11 7.52
N GLY A 67 -3.88 -2.58 6.36
CA GLY A 67 -3.83 -1.80 5.12
C GLY A 67 -4.77 -0.60 5.15
N TYR A 68 -4.42 0.44 4.40
CA TYR A 68 -5.33 1.55 4.16
C TYR A 68 -6.64 1.05 3.50
N GLY A 69 -7.78 1.68 3.79
CA GLY A 69 -9.11 1.23 3.32
C GLY A 69 -9.67 -0.01 4.05
N GLY A 70 -8.88 -0.67 4.89
CA GLY A 70 -9.26 -1.86 5.65
C GLY A 70 -9.14 -3.16 4.84
N LYS A 71 -9.24 -4.30 5.55
CA LYS A 71 -8.87 -5.62 5.02
C LYS A 71 -9.54 -6.03 3.70
N ILE A 72 -10.79 -5.62 3.49
CA ILE A 72 -11.58 -6.05 2.32
C ILE A 72 -11.15 -5.26 1.10
N LEU A 73 -11.10 -3.93 1.24
CA LEU A 73 -10.85 -3.03 0.12
C LEU A 73 -9.40 -3.14 -0.38
N VAL A 74 -8.42 -3.12 0.53
CA VAL A 74 -7.01 -3.24 0.13
C VAL A 74 -6.74 -4.58 -0.56
N ARG A 75 -7.33 -5.67 -0.08
CA ARG A 75 -7.20 -7.00 -0.69
C ARG A 75 -7.81 -7.01 -2.10
N LYS A 76 -8.98 -6.40 -2.26
CA LYS A 76 -9.65 -6.31 -3.56
C LYS A 76 -8.78 -5.55 -4.57
N VAL A 77 -8.30 -4.36 -4.18
CA VAL A 77 -7.37 -3.56 -5.02
C VAL A 77 -6.11 -4.35 -5.33
N MET A 78 -5.49 -4.98 -4.34
CA MET A 78 -4.26 -5.76 -4.55
C MET A 78 -4.45 -6.94 -5.51
N LEU A 79 -5.63 -7.58 -5.51
CA LEU A 79 -6.01 -8.59 -6.51
C LEU A 79 -6.18 -7.96 -7.90
N GLU A 80 -6.88 -6.83 -7.99
CA GLU A 80 -7.18 -6.13 -9.25
C GLU A 80 -5.89 -5.66 -9.95
N ILE A 81 -4.93 -5.11 -9.19
CA ILE A 81 -3.63 -4.67 -9.74
C ILE A 81 -2.61 -5.81 -9.86
N GLY A 82 -2.97 -7.05 -9.52
CA GLY A 82 -2.13 -8.23 -9.71
C GLY A 82 -0.96 -8.39 -8.73
N THR A 83 -0.96 -7.70 -7.59
CA THR A 83 0.10 -7.82 -6.56
C THR A 83 -0.05 -9.05 -5.68
N ILE A 84 -1.27 -9.61 -5.60
CA ILE A 84 -1.56 -10.90 -4.98
C ILE A 84 -2.41 -11.74 -5.92
N GLU A 85 -2.38 -13.05 -5.72
CA GLU A 85 -3.30 -14.00 -6.34
C GLU A 85 -4.01 -14.84 -5.29
N ARG A 86 -5.21 -15.31 -5.62
CA ARG A 86 -5.91 -16.31 -4.82
C ARG A 86 -5.36 -17.69 -5.14
N ILE A 87 -5.11 -18.50 -4.11
CA ILE A 87 -4.73 -19.91 -4.26
C ILE A 87 -6.03 -20.71 -4.49
N PRO A 88 -6.24 -21.30 -5.68
CA PRO A 88 -7.51 -21.94 -6.03
C PRO A 88 -7.78 -23.23 -5.24
N GLU A 89 -6.74 -23.93 -4.80
CA GLU A 89 -6.84 -25.20 -4.07
C GLU A 89 -7.31 -25.03 -2.61
N SER A 90 -7.40 -23.81 -2.09
CA SER A 90 -7.80 -23.57 -0.70
C SER A 90 -9.32 -23.74 -0.52
N THR A 91 -9.74 -24.88 0.01
CA THR A 91 -11.16 -25.25 0.15
C THR A 91 -11.83 -24.75 1.43
N THR A 92 -11.10 -24.62 2.54
CA THR A 92 -11.68 -24.25 3.85
C THR A 92 -11.59 -22.75 4.17
N LYS A 93 -10.56 -22.06 3.69
CA LYS A 93 -10.35 -20.62 3.90
C LYS A 93 -9.66 -20.04 2.68
N ALA A 94 -10.07 -18.84 2.25
CA ALA A 94 -9.41 -18.15 1.15
C ALA A 94 -7.95 -17.82 1.51
N LEU A 95 -7.02 -18.42 0.77
CA LEU A 95 -5.59 -18.16 0.82
C LEU A 95 -5.15 -17.35 -0.39
N TYR A 96 -4.08 -16.58 -0.20
CA TYR A 96 -3.48 -15.73 -1.22
C TYR A 96 -1.97 -15.87 -1.21
N ARG A 97 -1.35 -15.68 -2.36
CA ARG A 97 0.10 -15.58 -2.52
C ARG A 97 0.48 -14.17 -2.94
N LEU A 98 1.58 -13.67 -2.41
CA LEU A 98 2.18 -12.41 -2.87
C LEU A 98 2.91 -12.66 -4.20
N LYS A 99 2.60 -11.87 -5.23
CA LYS A 99 3.20 -12.00 -6.57
C LYS A 99 4.41 -11.10 -6.79
N ILE A 100 4.75 -10.29 -5.80
CA ILE A 100 5.88 -9.37 -5.82
C ILE A 100 6.96 -9.91 -4.89
N HIS A 101 8.22 -9.76 -5.29
CA HIS A 101 9.35 -10.11 -4.46
C HIS A 101 9.47 -9.09 -3.30
N PRO A 102 9.89 -9.49 -2.09
CA PRO A 102 10.04 -8.56 -0.96
C PRO A 102 10.92 -7.33 -1.27
N GLY A 103 11.94 -7.50 -2.12
CA GLY A 103 12.81 -6.42 -2.58
C GLY A 103 12.16 -5.41 -3.53
N GLU A 104 10.98 -5.72 -4.09
CA GLU A 104 10.21 -4.83 -4.97
C GLU A 104 9.23 -3.94 -4.20
N ILE A 105 9.14 -4.10 -2.87
CA ILE A 105 8.29 -3.25 -2.02
C ILE A 105 8.95 -1.89 -1.86
N ASN A 106 8.64 -0.98 -2.78
CA ASN A 106 9.08 0.40 -2.78
C ASN A 106 7.91 1.36 -2.49
N LEU A 107 8.23 2.65 -2.37
CA LEU A 107 7.22 3.67 -2.07
C LEU A 107 6.24 3.89 -3.24
N GLU A 108 6.67 3.68 -4.48
CA GLU A 108 5.84 3.80 -5.68
C GLU A 108 4.71 2.77 -5.69
N LEU A 109 5.02 1.50 -5.41
CA LEU A 109 4.03 0.45 -5.27
C LEU A 109 3.02 0.78 -4.16
N VAL A 110 3.49 1.29 -3.02
CA VAL A 110 2.62 1.69 -1.92
C VAL A 110 1.72 2.84 -2.32
N SER A 111 2.26 3.84 -3.03
CA SER A 111 1.51 4.95 -3.59
C SER A 111 0.37 4.45 -4.47
N ARG A 112 0.69 3.59 -5.45
CA ARG A 112 -0.30 2.98 -6.36
C ARG A 112 -1.42 2.29 -5.60
N ILE A 113 -1.11 1.45 -4.61
CA ILE A 113 -2.13 0.79 -3.79
C ILE A 113 -3.00 1.82 -3.05
N ILE A 114 -2.42 2.89 -2.51
CA ILE A 114 -3.17 3.92 -1.78
C ILE A 114 -4.10 4.68 -2.70
N VAL A 115 -3.63 5.06 -3.89
CA VAL A 115 -4.44 5.76 -4.89
C VAL A 115 -5.64 4.90 -5.28
N GLU A 116 -5.42 3.66 -5.68
CA GLU A 116 -6.49 2.74 -6.11
C GLU A 116 -7.51 2.46 -5.00
N VAL A 117 -7.03 2.31 -3.75
CA VAL A 117 -7.91 2.18 -2.58
C VAL A 117 -8.70 3.46 -2.33
N TYR A 118 -8.08 4.63 -2.48
CA TYR A 118 -8.73 5.91 -2.29
C TYR A 118 -9.84 6.11 -3.33
N LEU A 119 -9.51 5.92 -4.60
CA LEU A 119 -10.44 6.04 -5.73
C LEU A 119 -11.62 5.08 -5.56
N SER A 120 -11.35 3.81 -5.27
CA SER A 120 -12.38 2.80 -5.02
C SER A 120 -13.26 3.11 -3.80
N ARG A 121 -12.73 3.77 -2.76
CA ARG A 121 -13.50 4.14 -1.56
C ARG A 121 -14.45 5.30 -1.83
N ASN A 122 -14.07 6.22 -2.71
CA ASN A 122 -14.85 7.43 -2.99
C ASN A 122 -15.69 7.28 -4.26
N ASP A 123 -15.76 6.09 -4.87
CA ASP A 123 -16.41 5.81 -6.16
C ASP A 123 -15.93 6.74 -7.29
N ILE A 124 -14.70 7.22 -7.20
CA ILE A 124 -14.05 8.03 -8.23
C ILE A 124 -13.40 7.03 -9.19
N ARG A 125 -14.17 6.48 -10.12
CA ARG A 125 -13.68 5.52 -11.13
C ARG A 125 -13.21 6.15 -12.44
N GLU A 126 -13.19 7.47 -12.54
CA GLU A 126 -12.70 8.20 -13.71
C GLU A 126 -11.63 9.22 -13.29
N LEU A 127 -10.36 8.88 -13.57
CA LEU A 127 -9.24 9.81 -13.75
C LEU A 127 -8.50 9.41 -15.02
#